data_AF-A0A4Z0YAV0-F1
#
_entry.id   AF-A0A4Z0YAV0-F1
#
_cell.length_a   1.000
_cell.length_b   1.000
_cell.length_c   1.000
_cell.angle_alpha   90.00
_cell.angle_beta   90.00
_cell.angle_gamma   90.00
#
_symmetry.space_group_name_H-M   'P 1'
#
loop_
_entity.id
_entity.type
_entity.pdbx_description
1 polymer ?
#
loop_
_entity_poly.entity_id
_entity_poly.type
_entity_poly.pdbx_seq_one_letter_code
_entity_poly.pdbx_strand_id
1 'polypeptide(L)'
;MRRKNNLSLDLFGDRLNVPIQTDDDGAERKKMLRVLRSAMEGELTERQKACVRLRYFEEKSVSEVAEILGVTPSTASKHLKKARARLGKIMGYSFPRLS
;
A
#
# COMPACT_ATOMS: atom_id res chain seq x y z
N MET A 1 -9.12 -19.87 16.42
CA MET A 1 -8.85 -20.02 14.96
C MET A 1 -8.43 -18.65 14.41
N ARG A 2 -7.14 -18.40 14.20
CA ARG A 2 -6.64 -17.09 13.72
C ARG A 2 -7.03 -16.90 12.25
N ARG A 3 -7.84 -15.88 11.94
CA ARG A 3 -8.13 -15.45 10.56
C ARG A 3 -6.80 -15.07 9.89
N LYS A 4 -6.27 -15.97 9.06
CA LYS A 4 -5.05 -15.74 8.29
C LYS A 4 -5.33 -14.74 7.17
N ASN A 5 -4.73 -13.55 7.31
CA ASN A 5 -4.12 -12.73 6.25
C ASN A 5 -4.96 -12.37 5.02
N ASN A 6 -6.05 -11.62 5.21
CA ASN A 6 -6.53 -10.64 4.21
C ASN A 6 -6.20 -9.17 4.60
N LEU A 7 -5.48 -8.96 5.71
CA LEU A 7 -5.35 -7.66 6.39
C LEU A 7 -4.44 -6.62 5.72
N SER A 8 -3.55 -6.98 4.79
CA SER A 8 -2.53 -6.04 4.31
C SER A 8 -3.06 -4.99 3.31
N LEU A 9 -3.97 -5.38 2.43
CA LEU A 9 -4.57 -4.44 1.48
C LEU A 9 -5.59 -3.52 2.15
N ASP A 10 -6.22 -3.99 3.23
CA ASP A 10 -7.11 -3.19 4.08
C ASP A 10 -6.34 -2.13 4.87
N LEU A 11 -5.10 -2.41 5.28
CA LEU A 11 -4.25 -1.41 5.94
C LEU A 11 -3.93 -0.22 5.01
N PHE A 12 -3.83 -0.48 3.70
CA PHE A 12 -3.74 0.57 2.69
C PHE A 12 -5.08 1.29 2.49
N GLY A 13 -6.22 0.60 2.53
CA GLY A 13 -7.55 1.21 2.50
C GLY A 13 -7.79 2.17 3.67
N ASP A 14 -7.52 1.72 4.90
CA ASP A 14 -7.66 2.52 6.14
C ASP A 14 -6.74 3.75 6.14
N ARG A 15 -5.52 3.63 5.60
CA ARG A 15 -4.56 4.76 5.53
C ARG A 15 -4.68 5.64 4.30
N LEU A 16 -5.49 5.25 3.31
CA LEU A 16 -5.89 6.12 2.20
C LEU A 16 -7.14 6.94 2.52
N ASN A 17 -7.65 6.89 3.76
CA ASN A 17 -8.84 7.62 4.22
C ASN A 17 -10.05 7.40 3.30
N VAL A 18 -10.26 6.14 2.88
CA VAL A 18 -11.42 5.77 2.07
C VAL A 18 -12.58 5.48 3.03
N PRO A 19 -13.65 6.30 3.07
CA PRO A 19 -14.79 6.03 3.94
C PRO A 19 -15.46 4.74 3.49
N ILE A 20 -15.63 3.79 4.41
CA ILE A 20 -16.35 2.54 4.18
C ILE A 20 -17.83 2.83 4.48
N GLN A 21 -18.69 2.88 3.46
CA GLN A 21 -20.14 2.98 3.62
C GLN A 21 -20.80 1.76 3.02
N THR A 22 -21.04 0.78 3.88
CA THR A 22 -21.73 -0.46 3.55
C THR A 22 -23.15 -0.17 3.10
N ASP A 23 -23.42 -0.30 1.79
CA ASP A 23 -24.61 -0.97 1.25
C ASP A 23 -24.57 -1.18 -0.29
N ASP A 24 -23.55 -0.70 -1.01
CA ASP A 24 -23.25 -1.04 -2.43
C ASP A 24 -21.73 -1.24 -2.70
N ASP A 25 -20.97 -1.42 -1.61
CA ASP A 25 -19.54 -1.06 -1.51
C ASP A 25 -18.56 -2.17 -1.91
N GLY A 26 -19.05 -3.40 -2.13
CA GLY A 26 -18.21 -4.57 -2.37
C GLY A 26 -17.53 -4.57 -3.74
N ALA A 27 -18.24 -4.11 -4.78
CA ALA A 27 -17.74 -4.09 -6.16
C ALA A 27 -16.70 -2.99 -6.35
N GLU A 28 -16.98 -1.77 -5.88
CA GLU A 28 -16.04 -0.65 -5.88
C GLU A 28 -14.79 -0.97 -5.06
N ARG A 29 -14.94 -1.56 -3.86
CA ARG A 29 -13.79 -2.03 -3.08
C ARG A 29 -12.95 -3.05 -3.84
N LYS A 30 -13.56 -4.06 -4.46
CA LYS A 30 -12.82 -5.05 -5.28
C LYS A 30 -12.08 -4.39 -6.44
N LYS A 31 -12.70 -3.39 -7.09
CA LYS A 31 -12.08 -2.61 -8.17
C LYS A 31 -10.89 -1.80 -7.66
N MET A 32 -11.03 -1.09 -6.53
CA MET A 32 -9.93 -0.37 -5.87
C MET A 32 -8.76 -1.29 -5.53
N LEU A 33 -9.02 -2.44 -4.94
CA LEU A 33 -7.99 -3.43 -4.62
C LEU A 33 -7.29 -3.97 -5.86
N ARG A 34 -8.02 -4.18 -6.97
CA ARG A 34 -7.45 -4.61 -8.24
C ARG A 34 -6.53 -3.53 -8.82
N VAL A 35 -6.98 -2.28 -8.86
CA VAL A 35 -6.17 -1.15 -9.35
C VAL A 35 -4.92 -0.96 -8.49
N LEU A 36 -5.05 -0.98 -7.17
CA LEU A 36 -3.93 -0.84 -6.25
C LEU A 36 -2.88 -1.96 -6.46
N ARG A 37 -3.34 -3.20 -6.65
CA ARG A 37 -2.44 -4.33 -6.95
C ARG A 37 -1.73 -4.13 -8.28
N SER A 38 -2.44 -3.76 -9.34
CA SER A 38 -1.84 -3.48 -10.65
C SER A 38 -0.84 -2.33 -10.57
N ALA A 39 -1.15 -1.28 -9.81
CA ALA A 39 -0.24 -0.16 -9.57
C ALA A 39 1.02 -0.61 -8.80
N MET A 40 0.87 -1.46 -7.78
CA MET A 40 2.02 -2.01 -7.06
C MET A 40 2.94 -2.79 -8.00
N GLU A 41 2.40 -3.64 -8.87
CA GLU A 41 3.22 -4.46 -9.77
C GLU A 41 3.84 -3.65 -10.92
N GLY A 42 3.10 -2.73 -11.53
CA GLY A 42 3.53 -1.99 -12.71
C GLY A 42 4.33 -0.72 -12.43
N GLU A 43 4.10 -0.06 -11.28
CA GLU A 43 4.54 1.32 -11.06
C GLU A 43 5.57 1.45 -9.94
N LEU A 44 5.72 0.43 -9.09
CA LEU A 44 6.75 0.41 -8.05
C LEU A 44 7.99 -0.32 -8.54
N THR A 45 9.17 0.26 -8.24
CA THR A 45 10.43 -0.47 -8.42
C THR A 45 10.55 -1.61 -7.42
N GLU A 46 11.40 -2.60 -7.69
CA GLU A 46 11.63 -3.73 -6.78
C GLU A 46 11.96 -3.29 -5.35
N ARG A 47 12.80 -2.26 -5.19
CA ARG A 47 13.10 -1.71 -3.85
C ARG A 47 11.91 -1.04 -3.18
N GLN A 48 11.06 -0.36 -3.94
CA GLN A 48 9.83 0.24 -3.41
C GLN A 48 8.81 -0.84 -3.00
N LYS A 49 8.63 -1.88 -3.83
CA LYS A 49 7.80 -3.05 -3.53
C LYS A 49 8.27 -3.75 -2.27
N ALA A 50 9.57 -4.02 -2.15
CA ALA A 50 10.15 -4.66 -0.97
C ALA A 50 9.92 -3.84 0.31
N CYS A 51 10.17 -2.52 0.27
CA CYS A 51 9.87 -1.64 1.41
C CYS A 51 8.38 -1.67 1.78
N VAL A 52 7.49 -1.60 0.79
CA VAL A 52 6.04 -1.66 1.02
C VAL A 52 5.62 -3.00 1.61
N ARG A 53 6.14 -4.12 1.08
CA ARG A 53 5.87 -5.47 1.60
C ARG A 53 6.22 -5.57 3.07
N LEU A 54 7.46 -5.25 3.42
CA LEU A 54 7.93 -5.32 4.80
C LEU A 54 7.14 -4.37 5.72
N ARG A 55 6.89 -3.12 5.29
CA ARG A 55 6.22 -2.12 6.14
C ARG A 55 4.75 -2.41 6.41
N TYR A 56 4.02 -2.87 5.40
CA TYR A 56 2.56 -2.93 5.45
C TYR A 56 2.01 -4.37 5.51
N PHE A 57 2.74 -5.36 5.01
CA PHE A 57 2.33 -6.78 5.04
C PHE A 57 2.96 -7.53 6.21
N GLU A 58 4.16 -7.13 6.62
CA GLU A 58 4.90 -7.75 7.73
C GLU A 58 5.05 -6.81 8.94
N GLU A 59 4.37 -5.67 8.90
CA GLU A 59 4.28 -4.69 10.00
C GLU A 59 5.63 -4.17 10.53
N LYS A 60 6.70 -4.26 9.71
CA LYS A 60 8.04 -3.83 10.10
C LYS A 60 8.14 -2.32 10.23
N SER A 61 8.84 -1.84 11.25
CA SER A 61 9.23 -0.44 11.36
C SER A 61 10.18 -0.03 10.22
N VAL A 62 10.32 1.27 9.96
CA VAL A 62 11.24 1.76 8.92
C VAL A 62 12.68 1.33 9.21
N SER A 63 13.08 1.28 10.47
CA SER A 63 14.40 0.83 10.89
C SER A 63 14.60 -0.66 10.58
N GLU A 64 13.64 -1.52 10.93
CA GLU A 64 13.70 -2.96 10.57
C GLU A 64 13.69 -3.18 9.06
N VAL A 65 12.89 -2.40 8.31
CA VAL A 65 12.90 -2.45 6.83
C VAL A 65 14.29 -2.12 6.30
N ALA A 66 14.94 -1.10 6.86
CA ALA A 66 16.26 -0.67 6.44
C ALA A 66 17.32 -1.75 6.73
N GLU A 67 17.27 -2.33 7.92
CA GLU A 67 18.14 -3.43 8.35
C GLU A 67 17.99 -4.65 7.43
N ILE A 68 16.74 -5.13 7.23
CA ILE A 68 16.44 -6.30 6.38
C ILE A 68 16.92 -6.09 4.94
N LEU A 69 16.83 -4.86 4.42
CA LEU A 69 17.18 -4.55 3.03
C LEU A 69 18.64 -4.13 2.82
N GLY A 70 19.42 -4.01 3.90
CA GLY A 70 20.82 -3.56 3.86
C GLY A 70 20.97 -2.10 3.43
N VAL A 71 20.05 -1.22 3.84
CA VAL A 71 20.05 0.22 3.50
C VAL A 71 19.93 1.07 4.76
N THR A 72 20.12 2.39 4.64
CA THR A 72 19.89 3.31 5.76
C THR A 72 18.39 3.58 5.99
N PRO A 73 17.96 3.91 7.22
CA PRO A 73 16.58 4.30 7.51
C PRO A 73 16.06 5.46 6.64
N SER A 74 16.93 6.41 6.30
CA SER A 74 16.61 7.51 5.40
C SER A 74 16.33 7.02 3.97
N THR A 75 17.06 6.01 3.49
CA THR A 75 16.84 5.41 2.17
C THR A 75 15.54 4.61 2.15
N ALA A 76 15.28 3.78 3.17
CA ALA A 76 14.00 3.08 3.31
C ALA A 76 12.80 4.05 3.36
N SER A 77 12.92 5.15 4.13
CA SER A 77 11.92 6.22 4.17
C SER A 77 11.68 6.86 2.81
N LYS A 78 12.75 7.15 2.04
CA LYS A 78 12.64 7.71 0.69
C LYS A 78 11.93 6.74 -0.26
N HIS A 79 12.22 5.45 -0.21
CA HIS A 79 11.53 4.44 -1.00
C HIS A 79 10.04 4.36 -0.64
N LEU A 80 9.70 4.31 0.65
CA LEU A 80 8.31 4.31 1.12
C LEU A 80 7.56 5.59 0.71
N LYS A 81 8.19 6.77 0.82
CA LYS A 81 7.58 8.04 0.38
C LYS A 81 7.30 8.04 -1.11
N LYS A 82 8.26 7.62 -1.94
CA LYS A 82 8.09 7.54 -3.41
C LYS A 82 7.01 6.52 -3.78
N ALA A 83 6.99 5.37 -3.10
CA ALA A 83 5.98 4.34 -3.34
C ALA A 83 4.56 4.87 -3.06
N ARG A 84 4.35 5.49 -1.88
CA ARG A 84 3.06 6.11 -1.54
C ARG A 84 2.62 7.18 -2.53
N ALA A 85 3.54 8.05 -2.95
CA ALA A 85 3.21 9.10 -3.91
C ALA A 85 2.77 8.52 -5.27
N ARG A 86 3.45 7.48 -5.76
CA ARG A 86 3.08 6.79 -7.01
C ARG A 86 1.70 6.14 -6.91
N LEU A 87 1.49 5.33 -5.87
CA LEU A 87 0.21 4.66 -5.65
C LEU A 87 -0.93 5.67 -5.46
N GLY A 88 -0.72 6.71 -4.66
CA GLY A 88 -1.71 7.76 -4.43
C GLY A 88 -2.13 8.47 -5.72
N LYS A 89 -1.17 8.79 -6.60
CA LYS A 89 -1.46 9.42 -7.90
C LYS A 89 -2.37 8.54 -8.77
N ILE A 90 -2.08 7.24 -8.85
CA ILE A 90 -2.86 6.30 -9.67
C ILE A 90 -4.26 6.09 -9.08
N MET A 91 -4.34 5.99 -7.76
CA MET A 91 -5.61 5.85 -7.06
C MET A 91 -6.47 7.11 -7.21
N GLY A 92 -5.90 8.31 -7.13
CA GLY A 92 -6.60 9.56 -7.38
C GLY A 92 -7.18 9.62 -8.81
N TYR A 93 -6.38 9.30 -9.82
CA TYR A 93 -6.89 9.24 -11.20
C TYR A 93 -7.98 8.20 -11.42
N SER A 94 -7.86 7.04 -10.78
CA SER A 94 -8.82 5.93 -10.97
C SER A 94 -10.09 6.10 -10.15
N PHE A 95 -10.00 6.85 -9.04
CA PHE A 95 -11.07 7.10 -8.08
C PHE A 95 -11.02 8.58 -7.67
N PRO A 96 -11.66 9.49 -8.43
CA PRO A 96 -11.56 10.94 -8.21
C PRO A 96 -11.93 11.41 -6.79
N ARG A 97 -12.77 10.65 -6.09
CA ARG A 97 -13.11 10.87 -4.66
C ARG A 97 -11.91 10.80 -3.70
N LEU A 98 -10.77 10.26 -4.15
CA LEU A 98 -9.53 10.10 -3.40
C LEU A 98 -8.46 11.15 -3.77
N SER A 99 -8.77 12.05 -4.69
CA SER A 99 -7.84 13.08 -5.20
C SER A 99 -7.80 14.32 -4.34
#